data_AF-A0ABD6QIL1-F1
#
_entry.id   AF-A0ABD6QIL1-F1
#
_cell.length_a   1.000
_cell.length_b   1.000
_cell.length_c   1.000
_cell.angle_alpha   90.00
_cell.angle_beta   90.00
_cell.angle_gamma   90.00
#
_symmetry.space_group_name_H-M   'P 1'
#
loop_
_entity.id
_entity.type
_entity.pdbx_description
1 polymer ?
#
loop_
_entity_poly.entity_id
_entity_poly.type
_entity_poly.pdbx_seq_one_letter_code
_entity_poly.pdbx_strand_id
1 'polypeptide(L)'
;MDTLSTVALALAVLSFAAQLIVTMAQGHQSAQVNADTKAALTEMRATTSSLLTNQRDQFNSVLKALLRQAIPAAVQDVAAIEEGSEIEPGARIKEDAERAAELESALQKRVLELFTADTDVMRPIIHSESHERLMRKEDAAQDEQLEHQKLRIENAEREKEERIRKARRKRRTEWSERLSTYPSEEVAEPVASIIRQLPPRAIAQLGRFVGDVMDAAKEDETVTYRKADETPHGKGNQQLIDAGLVEVVKELPFTVNLRLTADGLIAARLLRADQESPEWLAGLF
;
A
#
# COMPACT_ATOMS: atom_id res chain seq x y z
N MET A 1 -30.83 59.76 9.67
CA MET A 1 -30.78 58.35 9.21
C MET A 1 -30.00 58.35 7.92
N ASP A 2 -28.82 57.76 7.94
CA ASP A 2 -27.89 57.81 6.79
C ASP A 2 -28.20 56.64 5.85
N THR A 3 -28.65 56.93 4.63
CA THR A 3 -29.11 55.93 3.66
C THR A 3 -27.97 54.99 3.25
N LEU A 4 -26.74 55.50 3.20
CA LEU A 4 -25.54 54.71 2.92
C LEU A 4 -25.27 53.63 3.97
N SER A 5 -25.49 53.93 5.26
CA SER A 5 -25.30 52.96 6.35
C SER A 5 -26.32 51.82 6.28
N THR A 6 -27.56 52.13 5.89
CA THR A 6 -28.63 51.13 5.74
C THR A 6 -28.33 50.18 4.56
N VAL A 7 -27.85 50.72 3.45
CA VAL A 7 -27.45 49.91 2.28
C VAL A 7 -26.24 49.03 2.60
N ALA A 8 -25.24 49.56 3.30
CA ALA A 8 -24.07 48.79 3.72
C ALA A 8 -24.45 47.61 4.65
N LEU A 9 -25.36 47.84 5.60
CA LEU A 9 -25.86 46.79 6.49
C LEU A 9 -26.60 45.69 5.71
N ALA A 10 -27.47 46.07 4.76
CA ALA A 10 -28.20 45.10 3.93
C ALA A 10 -27.26 44.24 3.08
N LEU A 11 -26.22 44.84 2.50
CA LEU A 11 -25.20 44.11 1.74
C LEU A 11 -24.37 43.17 2.63
N ALA A 12 -24.04 43.58 3.85
CA ALA A 12 -23.33 42.73 4.81
C ALA A 12 -24.14 41.50 5.19
N VAL A 13 -25.45 41.66 5.45
CA VAL A 13 -26.35 40.54 5.77
C VAL A 13 -26.49 39.58 4.57
N LEU A 14 -26.63 40.10 3.35
CA LEU A 14 -26.68 39.28 2.13
C LEU A 14 -25.38 38.50 1.91
N SER A 15 -24.22 39.13 2.10
CA SER A 15 -22.91 38.48 1.99
C SER A 15 -22.75 37.36 3.02
N PHE A 16 -23.14 37.62 4.27
CA PHE A 16 -23.12 36.62 5.33
C PHE A 16 -24.03 35.43 5.03
N ALA A 17 -25.25 35.68 4.53
CA ALA A 17 -26.18 34.61 4.12
C ALA A 17 -25.61 33.76 2.99
N ALA A 18 -24.98 34.38 1.98
CA ALA A 18 -24.33 33.65 0.89
C ALA A 18 -23.18 32.76 1.39
N GLN A 19 -22.33 33.27 2.30
CA GLN A 19 -21.26 32.49 2.90
C GLN A 19 -21.80 31.30 3.71
N LEU A 20 -22.88 31.48 4.47
CA LEU A 20 -23.49 30.42 5.25
C LEU A 20 -23.98 29.26 4.36
N ILE A 21 -24.62 29.58 3.23
CA ILE A 21 -25.10 28.59 2.25
C ILE A 21 -23.94 27.78 1.66
N VAL A 22 -22.85 28.44 1.25
CA VAL A 22 -21.66 27.77 0.71
C VAL A 22 -21.05 26.83 1.74
N THR A 23 -20.96 27.27 3.00
CA THR A 23 -20.40 26.47 4.09
C THR A 23 -21.25 25.23 4.38
N MET A 24 -22.58 25.36 4.37
CA MET A 24 -23.49 24.21 4.51
C MET A 24 -23.40 23.24 3.34
N ALA A 25 -23.32 23.73 2.10
CA ALA A 25 -23.16 22.89 0.92
C ALA A 25 -21.85 22.08 0.97
N GLN A 26 -20.75 22.70 1.39
CA GLN A 26 -19.46 22.03 1.58
C GLN A 26 -19.52 20.98 2.71
N GLY A 27 -20.23 21.27 3.80
CA GLY A 27 -20.45 20.31 4.89
C GLY A 27 -21.20 19.04 4.44
N HIS A 28 -22.26 19.19 3.63
CA HIS A 28 -23.01 18.06 3.10
C HIS A 28 -22.18 17.19 2.14
N GLN A 29 -21.39 17.80 1.27
CA GLN A 29 -20.49 17.05 0.36
C GLN A 29 -19.45 16.25 1.14
N SER A 30 -18.86 16.83 2.19
CA SER A 30 -17.88 16.12 3.03
C SER A 30 -18.50 14.92 3.75
N ALA A 31 -19.72 15.08 4.29
CA ALA A 31 -20.43 13.98 4.93
C ALA A 31 -20.77 12.85 3.95
N GLN A 32 -21.18 13.20 2.72
CA GLN A 32 -21.50 12.23 1.67
C GLN A 32 -20.26 11.45 1.21
N VAL A 33 -19.15 12.13 0.92
CA VAL A 33 -17.89 11.45 0.54
C VAL A 33 -17.41 10.51 1.64
N ASN A 34 -17.57 10.89 2.91
CA ASN A 34 -17.20 10.02 4.04
C ASN A 34 -18.10 8.78 4.13
N ALA A 35 -19.41 8.92 3.89
CA ALA A 35 -20.34 7.80 3.83
C ALA A 35 -20.00 6.85 2.66
N ASP A 36 -19.74 7.40 1.47
CA ASP A 36 -19.37 6.62 0.28
C ASP A 36 -18.04 5.88 0.48
N THR A 37 -17.06 6.52 1.14
CA THR A 37 -15.77 5.90 1.47
C THR A 37 -15.94 4.74 2.45
N LYS A 38 -16.81 4.89 3.46
CA LYS A 38 -17.12 3.81 4.41
C LYS A 38 -17.83 2.64 3.74
N ALA A 39 -18.77 2.93 2.82
CA ALA A 39 -19.45 1.90 2.04
C ALA A 39 -18.46 1.12 1.16
N ALA A 40 -17.59 1.82 0.42
CA ALA A 40 -16.56 1.22 -0.43
C ALA A 40 -15.57 0.36 0.38
N LEU A 41 -15.13 0.82 1.56
CA LEU A 41 -14.26 0.03 2.44
C LEU A 41 -14.95 -1.23 2.97
N THR A 42 -16.25 -1.15 3.24
CA THR A 42 -17.04 -2.29 3.71
C THR A 42 -17.21 -3.33 2.59
N GLU A 43 -17.47 -2.87 1.36
CA GLU A 43 -17.56 -3.72 0.17
C GLU A 43 -16.22 -4.39 -0.18
N MET A 44 -15.10 -3.65 -0.09
CA MET A 44 -13.77 -4.22 -0.28
C MET A 44 -13.49 -5.32 0.74
N ARG A 45 -13.81 -5.11 2.03
CA ARG A 45 -13.64 -6.13 3.07
C ARG A 45 -14.50 -7.37 2.81
N ALA A 46 -15.76 -7.19 2.41
CA ALA A 46 -16.63 -8.30 2.05
C ALA A 46 -16.06 -9.09 0.86
N THR A 47 -15.54 -8.39 -0.16
CA THR A 47 -14.91 -9.00 -1.34
C THR A 47 -13.64 -9.76 -0.96
N THR A 48 -12.77 -9.18 -0.13
CA THR A 48 -11.56 -9.85 0.37
C THR A 48 -11.91 -11.10 1.18
N SER A 49 -12.92 -11.03 2.04
CA SER A 49 -13.39 -12.19 2.80
C SER A 49 -13.90 -13.30 1.88
N SER A 50 -14.67 -12.96 0.83
CA SER A 50 -15.16 -13.94 -0.14
C SER A 50 -14.02 -14.59 -0.94
N LEU A 51 -13.01 -13.81 -1.34
CA LEU A 51 -11.82 -14.34 -2.02
C LEU A 51 -11.01 -15.29 -1.14
N LEU A 52 -10.80 -14.93 0.14
CA LEU A 52 -10.07 -15.78 1.07
C LEU A 52 -10.79 -17.10 1.36
N THR A 53 -12.12 -17.06 1.51
CA THR A 53 -12.92 -18.29 1.65
C THR A 53 -12.80 -19.17 0.41
N ASN A 54 -12.96 -18.61 -0.79
CA ASN A 54 -12.82 -19.35 -2.04
C ASN A 54 -11.41 -19.93 -2.22
N GLN A 55 -10.35 -19.17 -1.88
CA GLN A 55 -8.98 -19.67 -1.94
C GLN A 55 -8.73 -20.79 -0.95
N ARG A 56 -9.26 -20.69 0.28
CA ARG A 56 -9.16 -21.74 1.29
C ARG A 56 -9.87 -23.01 0.83
N ASP A 57 -11.04 -22.88 0.23
CA ASP A 57 -11.80 -24.03 -0.28
C ASP A 57 -11.07 -24.70 -1.45
N GLN A 58 -10.50 -23.91 -2.37
CA GLN A 58 -9.66 -24.41 -3.45
C GLN A 58 -8.40 -25.10 -2.92
N PHE A 59 -7.71 -24.51 -1.95
CA PHE A 59 -6.52 -25.11 -1.33
C PHE A 59 -6.87 -26.41 -0.61
N ASN A 60 -7.95 -26.45 0.16
CA ASN A 60 -8.41 -27.67 0.83
C ASN A 60 -8.78 -28.75 -0.19
N SER A 61 -9.41 -28.38 -1.31
CA SER A 61 -9.71 -29.31 -2.39
C SER A 61 -8.44 -29.88 -3.02
N VAL A 62 -7.43 -29.04 -3.29
CA VAL A 62 -6.13 -29.46 -3.85
C VAL A 62 -5.34 -30.31 -2.86
N LEU A 63 -5.25 -29.91 -1.59
CA LEU A 63 -4.58 -30.67 -0.54
C LEU A 63 -5.23 -32.03 -0.34
N LYS A 64 -6.57 -32.10 -0.34
CA LYS A 64 -7.31 -33.36 -0.24
C LYS A 64 -7.12 -34.24 -1.46
N ALA A 65 -7.01 -33.65 -2.66
CA ALA A 65 -6.68 -34.39 -3.88
C ALA A 65 -5.25 -34.95 -3.83
N LEU A 66 -4.27 -34.15 -3.40
CA LEU A 66 -2.87 -34.55 -3.26
C LEU A 66 -2.66 -35.62 -2.18
N LEU A 67 -3.28 -35.48 -1.00
CA LEU A 67 -3.18 -36.48 0.07
C LEU A 67 -3.78 -37.82 -0.35
N ARG A 68 -4.90 -37.81 -1.08
CA ARG A 68 -5.48 -39.03 -1.65
C ARG A 68 -4.57 -39.72 -2.67
N GLN A 69 -3.67 -38.96 -3.30
CA GLN A 69 -2.76 -39.46 -4.31
C GLN A 69 -1.39 -39.90 -3.75
N ALA A 70 -0.88 -39.24 -2.70
CA ALA A 70 0.45 -39.53 -2.13
C ALA A 70 0.47 -40.75 -1.21
N ILE A 71 -0.55 -40.93 -0.36
CA ILE A 71 -0.60 -41.99 0.68
C ILE A 71 -0.56 -43.41 0.10
N PRO A 72 -1.16 -43.74 -1.06
CA PRO A 72 -1.06 -45.07 -1.63
C PRO A 72 0.32 -45.41 -2.22
N ALA A 73 0.98 -44.44 -2.85
CA ALA A 73 2.36 -44.60 -3.32
C ALA A 73 3.27 -44.87 -2.13
N ALA A 74 2.97 -44.16 -1.03
CA ALA A 74 3.63 -44.26 0.24
C ALA A 74 3.61 -45.72 0.81
N VAL A 75 2.46 -46.36 0.77
CA VAL A 75 2.27 -47.64 1.45
C VAL A 75 3.10 -48.79 0.84
N GLN A 76 3.41 -48.70 -0.45
CA GLN A 76 4.00 -49.80 -1.21
C GLN A 76 5.50 -49.91 -1.05
N ASP A 77 6.20 -48.77 -0.94
CA ASP A 77 7.66 -48.80 -0.97
C ASP A 77 8.23 -49.40 0.35
N VAL A 78 7.58 -49.31 1.52
CA VAL A 78 8.15 -49.89 2.78
C VAL A 78 7.93 -51.36 3.00
N ALA A 79 6.84 -51.92 2.49
CA ALA A 79 6.58 -53.35 2.69
C ALA A 79 7.66 -54.22 2.02
N ALA A 80 8.43 -53.66 1.09
CA ALA A 80 9.52 -54.33 0.40
C ALA A 80 10.84 -54.41 1.21
N ILE A 81 11.01 -53.63 2.30
CA ILE A 81 12.31 -53.51 3.00
C ILE A 81 12.54 -54.56 4.11
N GLU A 82 11.49 -55.09 4.76
CA GLU A 82 11.66 -55.84 6.02
C GLU A 82 12.18 -57.29 5.89
N GLU A 83 12.31 -57.87 4.70
CA GLU A 83 12.65 -59.30 4.54
C GLU A 83 14.12 -59.64 4.22
N GLY A 84 15.05 -58.68 4.24
CA GLY A 84 16.46 -59.08 4.31
C GLY A 84 17.49 -57.98 4.15
N SER A 85 18.31 -57.76 5.18
CA SER A 85 19.69 -57.29 4.97
C SER A 85 20.53 -57.29 6.26
N GLU A 86 21.61 -58.06 6.26
CA GLU A 86 22.80 -57.87 7.09
C GLU A 86 23.97 -57.74 6.09
N ILE A 87 24.47 -56.53 5.74
CA ILE A 87 25.74 -56.28 4.99
C ILE A 87 26.25 -54.80 5.04
N GLU A 88 27.58 -54.69 4.85
CA GLU A 88 28.62 -53.65 4.94
C GLU A 88 28.47 -52.22 4.34
N PRO A 89 29.38 -51.26 4.66
CA PRO A 89 29.14 -49.81 4.61
C PRO A 89 29.51 -49.05 3.33
N GLY A 90 30.10 -49.67 2.30
CA GLY A 90 30.71 -48.95 1.17
C GLY A 90 29.80 -48.65 -0.03
N ALA A 91 28.68 -49.35 -0.18
CA ALA A 91 27.75 -49.21 -1.32
C ALA A 91 26.55 -48.29 -1.05
N ARG A 92 26.52 -47.65 0.13
CA ARG A 92 25.30 -47.14 0.77
C ARG A 92 24.67 -45.88 0.18
N ILE A 93 25.40 -44.97 -0.46
CA ILE A 93 24.82 -43.65 -0.82
C ILE A 93 23.71 -43.72 -1.89
N LYS A 94 23.72 -44.73 -2.77
CA LYS A 94 22.62 -44.91 -3.75
C LYS A 94 21.45 -45.73 -3.20
N GLU A 95 21.73 -46.76 -2.41
CA GLU A 95 20.70 -47.54 -1.71
C GLU A 95 19.98 -46.72 -0.62
N ASP A 96 20.67 -45.78 0.03
CA ASP A 96 20.08 -44.92 1.06
C ASP A 96 19.05 -43.93 0.48
N ALA A 97 19.17 -43.56 -0.79
CA ALA A 97 18.21 -42.68 -1.46
C ALA A 97 16.93 -43.43 -1.88
N GLU A 98 17.06 -44.68 -2.33
CA GLU A 98 15.92 -45.54 -2.64
C GLU A 98 15.19 -45.97 -1.36
N ARG A 99 15.93 -46.29 -0.29
CA ARG A 99 15.37 -46.60 1.03
C ARG A 99 14.73 -45.41 1.73
N ALA A 100 15.14 -44.17 1.42
CA ALA A 100 14.50 -42.96 1.95
C ALA A 100 13.13 -42.70 1.29
N ALA A 101 13.03 -42.93 -0.03
CA ALA A 101 11.75 -42.89 -0.73
C ALA A 101 10.81 -43.97 -0.19
N GLU A 102 11.33 -45.17 0.09
CA GLU A 102 10.59 -46.19 0.80
C GLU A 102 10.19 -45.72 2.22
N LEU A 103 11.07 -45.22 3.08
CA LEU A 103 10.69 -44.80 4.44
C LEU A 103 9.60 -43.72 4.55
N GLU A 104 9.62 -42.72 3.67
CA GLU A 104 8.55 -41.69 3.58
C GLU A 104 7.19 -42.32 3.29
N SER A 105 7.28 -43.41 2.56
CA SER A 105 6.19 -44.19 2.08
C SER A 105 5.41 -44.83 3.27
N ALA A 106 6.03 -45.63 4.16
CA ALA A 106 5.28 -46.20 5.30
C ALA A 106 4.93 -45.17 6.35
N LEU A 107 5.67 -44.08 6.45
CA LEU A 107 5.33 -43.02 7.39
C LEU A 107 3.92 -42.49 7.10
N GLN A 108 3.56 -42.28 5.83
CA GLN A 108 2.19 -41.88 5.48
C GLN A 108 1.15 -42.98 5.78
N LYS A 109 1.51 -44.26 5.67
CA LYS A 109 0.64 -45.39 6.04
C LYS A 109 0.38 -45.48 7.55
N ARG A 110 1.42 -45.40 8.37
CA ARG A 110 1.36 -45.54 9.83
C ARG A 110 0.68 -44.35 10.50
N VAL A 111 0.80 -43.16 9.92
CA VAL A 111 0.05 -41.98 10.38
C VAL A 111 -1.44 -42.17 10.13
N LEU A 112 -1.84 -42.81 9.03
CA LEU A 112 -3.24 -43.12 8.75
C LEU A 112 -3.81 -44.21 9.69
N GLU A 113 -2.99 -45.20 10.09
CA GLU A 113 -3.39 -46.25 11.03
C GLU A 113 -3.47 -45.75 12.48
N LEU A 114 -2.59 -44.84 12.92
CA LEU A 114 -2.65 -44.21 14.24
C LEU A 114 -3.90 -43.33 14.42
N PHE A 115 -4.36 -42.67 13.35
CA PHE A 115 -5.59 -41.87 13.39
C PHE A 115 -6.87 -42.71 13.46
N THR A 116 -6.80 -44.00 13.15
CA THR A 116 -7.96 -44.90 13.13
C THR A 116 -7.96 -45.89 14.28
N ALA A 117 -6.81 -46.25 14.85
CA ALA A 117 -6.72 -47.17 15.99
C ALA A 117 -7.07 -46.53 17.35
N ASP A 118 -6.98 -45.19 17.49
CA ASP A 118 -7.16 -44.51 18.78
C ASP A 118 -8.56 -43.93 19.02
N THR A 119 -9.51 -44.18 18.11
CA THR A 119 -10.90 -43.67 18.26
C THR A 119 -11.90 -44.69 18.80
N ASP A 120 -11.51 -45.97 19.00
CA ASP A 120 -12.48 -47.04 19.28
C ASP A 120 -12.30 -47.83 20.59
N VAL A 121 -11.33 -47.50 21.46
CA VAL A 121 -11.18 -48.18 22.77
C VAL A 121 -10.86 -47.19 23.91
N MET A 122 -11.76 -46.24 24.19
CA MET A 122 -12.04 -45.77 25.55
C MET A 122 -13.25 -44.84 25.54
N ARG A 123 -14.44 -45.42 25.63
CA ARG A 123 -15.50 -44.81 26.44
C ARG A 123 -15.27 -45.20 27.90
N PRO A 124 -14.95 -44.24 28.78
CA PRO A 124 -15.63 -44.13 30.05
C PRO A 124 -16.81 -43.18 29.83
N ILE A 125 -18.00 -43.76 29.90
CA ILE A 125 -19.13 -43.05 30.49
C ILE A 125 -18.67 -42.68 31.90
N ILE A 126 -18.33 -41.41 32.13
CA ILE A 126 -18.49 -40.61 33.36
C ILE A 126 -17.72 -39.27 33.16
N HIS A 127 -18.47 -38.16 33.30
CA HIS A 127 -18.10 -36.73 33.22
C HIS A 127 -18.26 -35.99 31.87
N SER A 128 -19.44 -36.08 31.24
CA SER A 128 -19.82 -35.17 30.14
C SER A 128 -19.77 -33.68 30.54
N GLU A 129 -20.09 -33.34 31.79
CA GLU A 129 -20.02 -31.95 32.26
C GLU A 129 -18.59 -31.43 32.41
N SER A 130 -17.63 -32.27 32.81
CA SER A 130 -16.24 -31.83 33.02
C SER A 130 -15.52 -31.60 31.69
N HIS A 131 -15.80 -32.41 30.67
CA HIS A 131 -15.24 -32.24 29.33
C HIS A 131 -15.86 -31.03 28.62
N GLU A 132 -17.18 -30.81 28.71
CA GLU A 132 -17.80 -29.58 28.18
C GLU A 132 -17.26 -28.32 28.87
N ARG A 133 -17.02 -28.36 30.19
CA ARG A 133 -16.38 -27.24 30.91
C ARG A 133 -14.93 -27.01 30.48
N LEU A 134 -14.21 -28.05 30.06
CA LEU A 134 -12.85 -27.92 29.54
C LEU A 134 -12.86 -27.29 28.14
N MET A 135 -13.68 -27.81 27.22
CA MET A 135 -13.81 -27.26 25.86
C MET A 135 -14.24 -25.79 25.88
N ARG A 136 -15.22 -25.41 26.71
CA ARG A 136 -15.62 -24.00 26.85
C ARG A 136 -14.51 -23.10 27.40
N LYS A 137 -13.61 -23.63 28.25
CA LYS A 137 -12.44 -22.88 28.75
C LYS A 137 -11.37 -22.74 27.67
N GLU A 138 -11.16 -23.77 26.86
CA GLU A 138 -10.24 -23.71 25.72
C GLU A 138 -10.73 -22.72 24.66
N ASP A 139 -12.01 -22.76 24.31
CA ASP A 139 -12.61 -21.80 23.36
C ASP A 139 -12.48 -20.36 23.88
N ALA A 140 -12.80 -20.11 25.15
CA ALA A 140 -12.65 -18.78 25.74
C ALA A 140 -11.19 -18.30 25.77
N ALA A 141 -10.24 -19.19 26.03
CA ALA A 141 -8.82 -18.87 25.99
C ALA A 141 -8.33 -18.59 24.56
N GLN A 142 -8.84 -19.33 23.56
CA GLN A 142 -8.54 -19.07 22.15
C GLN A 142 -9.12 -17.73 21.69
N ASP A 143 -10.35 -17.40 22.10
CA ASP A 143 -10.97 -16.10 21.81
C ASP A 143 -10.17 -14.95 22.44
N GLU A 144 -9.73 -15.09 23.69
CA GLU A 144 -8.88 -14.09 24.35
C GLU A 144 -7.52 -13.93 23.63
N GLN A 145 -6.91 -15.04 23.20
CA GLN A 145 -5.68 -15.00 22.41
C GLN A 145 -5.89 -14.33 21.05
N LEU A 146 -7.00 -14.60 20.37
CA LEU A 146 -7.33 -14.01 19.08
C LEU A 146 -7.55 -12.50 19.21
N GLU A 147 -8.29 -12.05 20.22
CA GLU A 147 -8.50 -10.62 20.50
C GLU A 147 -7.19 -9.92 20.83
N HIS A 148 -6.32 -10.54 21.63
CA HIS A 148 -4.99 -9.99 21.91
C HIS A 148 -4.12 -9.92 20.64
N GLN A 149 -4.20 -10.91 19.74
CA GLN A 149 -3.50 -10.84 18.44
C GLN A 149 -4.04 -9.72 17.55
N LYS A 150 -5.36 -9.55 17.45
CA LYS A 150 -5.97 -8.45 16.69
C LYS A 150 -5.52 -7.09 17.21
N LEU A 151 -5.54 -6.88 18.53
CA LEU A 151 -5.08 -5.65 19.16
C LEU A 151 -3.60 -5.36 18.87
N ARG A 152 -2.75 -6.39 18.85
CA ARG A 152 -1.33 -6.23 18.49
C ARG A 152 -1.14 -5.82 17.04
N ILE A 153 -1.90 -6.40 16.12
CA ILE A 153 -1.86 -6.04 14.69
C ILE A 153 -2.35 -4.59 14.51
N GLU A 154 -3.48 -4.24 15.12
CA GLU A 154 -4.03 -2.88 15.03
C GLU A 154 -3.08 -1.83 15.59
N ASN A 155 -2.47 -2.09 16.75
CA ASN A 155 -1.48 -1.18 17.33
C ASN A 155 -0.24 -1.03 16.43
N ALA A 156 0.25 -2.14 15.85
CA ALA A 156 1.38 -2.10 14.92
C ALA A 156 1.06 -1.32 13.64
N GLU A 157 -0.18 -1.43 13.14
CA GLU A 157 -0.65 -0.63 11.99
C GLU A 157 -0.72 0.86 12.32
N ARG A 158 -1.30 1.22 13.47
CA ARG A 158 -1.35 2.61 13.95
C ARG A 158 0.04 3.21 14.12
N GLU A 159 0.97 2.49 14.73
CA GLU A 159 2.36 2.92 14.87
C GLU A 159 3.03 3.12 13.50
N LYS A 160 2.80 2.22 12.55
CA LYS A 160 3.31 2.34 11.18
C LYS A 160 2.75 3.57 10.46
N GLU A 161 1.45 3.82 10.55
CA GLU A 161 0.81 4.99 9.99
C GLU A 161 1.33 6.29 10.61
N GLU A 162 1.52 6.32 11.93
CA GLU A 162 2.06 7.48 12.62
C GLU A 162 3.51 7.76 12.19
N ARG A 163 4.34 6.73 12.03
CA ARG A 163 5.71 6.84 11.50
C ARG A 163 5.71 7.40 10.09
N ILE A 164 4.85 6.90 9.21
CA ILE A 164 4.71 7.41 7.83
C ILE A 164 4.28 8.88 7.86
N ARG A 165 3.29 9.24 8.68
CA ARG A 165 2.80 10.61 8.81
C ARG A 165 3.89 11.57 9.32
N LYS A 166 4.65 11.17 10.34
CA LYS A 166 5.78 11.95 10.87
C LYS A 166 6.87 12.12 9.82
N ALA A 167 7.23 11.05 9.10
CA ALA A 167 8.20 11.11 8.01
C ALA A 167 7.76 12.06 6.89
N ARG A 168 6.49 11.99 6.47
CA ARG A 168 5.93 12.91 5.46
C ARG A 168 5.98 14.37 5.89
N ARG A 169 5.62 14.67 7.15
CA ARG A 169 5.71 16.02 7.71
C ARG A 169 7.14 16.54 7.70
N LYS A 170 8.09 15.74 8.18
CA LYS A 170 9.51 16.10 8.20
C LYS A 170 10.02 16.43 6.80
N ARG A 171 9.75 15.54 5.83
CA ARG A 171 10.16 15.75 4.43
C ARG A 171 9.54 16.98 3.82
N ARG A 172 8.25 17.23 4.08
CA ARG A 172 7.59 18.45 3.61
C ARG A 172 8.26 19.71 4.16
N THR A 173 8.66 19.71 5.43
CA THR A 173 9.41 20.82 6.02
C THR A 173 10.79 20.98 5.38
N GLU A 174 11.56 19.90 5.24
CA GLU A 174 12.87 19.90 4.58
C GLU A 174 12.78 20.41 3.13
N TRP A 175 11.75 19.97 2.39
CA TRP A 175 11.47 20.43 1.03
C TRP A 175 11.08 21.91 0.99
N SER A 176 10.23 22.36 1.89
CA SER A 176 9.84 23.77 1.99
C SER A 176 11.05 24.67 2.26
N GLU A 177 11.95 24.23 3.14
CA GLU A 177 13.19 24.95 3.47
C GLU A 177 14.16 25.01 2.29
N ARG A 178 14.26 23.91 1.51
CA ARG A 178 15.05 23.90 0.27
C ARG A 178 14.49 24.84 -0.79
N LEU A 179 13.16 24.94 -0.90
CA LEU A 179 12.49 25.74 -1.91
C LEU A 179 12.37 27.23 -1.56
N SER A 180 12.47 27.61 -0.29
CA SER A 180 12.28 28.99 0.16
C SER A 180 13.45 29.93 -0.15
N THR A 181 14.59 29.40 -0.60
CA THR A 181 15.82 30.17 -0.84
C THR A 181 16.19 30.19 -2.31
N TYR A 182 16.58 31.36 -2.84
CA TYR A 182 17.10 31.47 -4.19
C TYR A 182 18.47 30.77 -4.33
N PRO A 183 18.74 30.09 -5.46
CA PRO A 183 20.08 29.65 -5.80
C PRO A 183 20.98 30.85 -6.14
N SER A 184 22.31 30.64 -6.18
CA SER A 184 23.24 31.67 -6.68
C SER A 184 23.00 31.95 -8.16
N GLU A 185 23.26 33.17 -8.61
CA GLU A 185 23.08 33.62 -10.00
C GLU A 185 23.79 32.70 -11.00
N GLU A 186 25.04 32.32 -10.73
CA GLU A 186 25.83 31.42 -11.61
C GLU A 186 25.15 30.06 -11.85
N VAL A 187 24.46 29.54 -10.84
CA VAL A 187 23.76 28.24 -10.90
C VAL A 187 22.36 28.41 -11.50
N ALA A 188 21.71 29.54 -11.22
CA ALA A 188 20.34 29.78 -11.58
C ALA A 188 20.14 30.31 -13.00
N GLU A 189 21.06 31.12 -13.52
CA GLU A 189 20.89 31.82 -14.81
C GLU A 189 20.72 30.86 -16.01
N PRO A 190 21.45 29.73 -16.12
CA PRO A 190 21.20 28.75 -17.18
C PRO A 190 19.77 28.21 -17.15
N VAL A 191 19.25 27.94 -15.95
CA VAL A 191 17.89 27.42 -15.75
C VAL A 191 16.85 28.52 -15.97
N ALA A 192 17.13 29.75 -15.55
CA ALA A 192 16.27 30.91 -15.81
C ALA A 192 16.10 31.14 -17.32
N SER A 193 17.17 31.00 -18.10
CA SER A 193 17.11 31.06 -19.57
C SER A 193 16.19 29.99 -20.17
N ILE A 194 16.24 28.75 -19.66
CA ILE A 194 15.31 27.68 -20.05
C ILE A 194 13.86 28.08 -19.73
N ILE A 195 13.60 28.58 -18.51
CA ILE A 195 12.26 29.01 -18.08
C ILE A 195 11.71 30.14 -18.98
N ARG A 196 12.54 31.12 -19.34
CA ARG A 196 12.15 32.24 -20.24
C ARG A 196 11.72 31.76 -21.63
N GLN A 197 12.23 30.62 -22.09
CA GLN A 197 11.88 30.02 -23.38
C GLN A 197 10.63 29.11 -23.30
N LEU A 198 10.22 28.72 -22.09
CA LEU A 198 9.06 27.88 -21.90
C LEU A 198 7.76 28.67 -22.12
N PRO A 199 6.74 28.06 -22.73
CA PRO A 199 5.43 28.69 -22.82
C PRO A 199 4.81 28.83 -21.43
N PRO A 200 3.98 29.87 -21.16
CA PRO A 200 3.37 30.08 -19.84
C PRO A 200 2.62 28.87 -19.28
N ARG A 201 2.06 28.03 -20.16
CA ARG A 201 1.40 26.78 -19.77
C ARG A 201 2.35 25.74 -19.18
N ALA A 202 3.56 25.61 -19.72
CA ALA A 202 4.57 24.71 -19.18
C ALA A 202 5.07 25.20 -17.82
N ILE A 203 5.26 26.51 -17.66
CA ILE A 203 5.63 27.13 -16.37
C ILE A 203 4.56 26.87 -15.31
N ALA A 204 3.28 27.06 -15.66
CA ALA A 204 2.17 26.73 -14.76
C ALA A 204 2.12 25.23 -14.42
N GLN A 205 2.40 24.36 -15.39
CA GLN A 205 2.47 22.92 -15.19
C GLN A 205 3.65 22.53 -14.27
N LEU A 206 4.79 23.20 -14.38
CA LEU A 206 5.92 23.03 -13.47
C LEU A 206 5.56 23.44 -12.05
N GLY A 207 4.90 24.58 -11.86
CA GLY A 207 4.42 25.02 -10.54
C GLY A 207 3.46 24.01 -9.90
N ARG A 208 2.56 23.41 -10.70
CA ARG A 208 1.69 22.31 -10.25
C ARG A 208 2.49 21.05 -9.90
N PHE A 209 3.41 20.65 -10.77
CA PHE A 209 4.26 19.49 -10.57
C PHE A 209 5.05 19.57 -9.25
N VAL A 210 5.64 20.72 -8.97
CA VAL A 210 6.35 20.99 -7.71
C VAL A 210 5.41 20.85 -6.51
N GLY A 211 4.17 21.35 -6.61
CA GLY A 211 3.14 21.14 -5.58
C GLY A 211 2.83 19.66 -5.35
N ASP A 212 2.61 18.90 -6.42
CA ASP A 212 2.31 17.48 -6.36
C ASP A 212 3.49 16.67 -5.76
N VAL A 213 4.75 17.03 -6.08
CA VAL A 213 5.96 16.43 -5.46
C VAL A 213 5.99 16.69 -3.97
N MET A 214 5.71 17.93 -3.54
CA MET A 214 5.69 18.30 -2.12
C MET A 214 4.60 17.56 -1.33
N ASP A 215 3.45 17.31 -1.95
CA ASP A 215 2.33 16.60 -1.31
C ASP A 215 2.51 15.08 -1.33
N ALA A 216 3.16 14.53 -2.36
CA ALA A 216 3.40 13.08 -2.47
C ALA A 216 4.28 12.56 -1.33
N ALA A 217 5.27 13.36 -0.89
CA ALA A 217 6.18 13.04 0.22
C ALA A 217 6.75 11.60 0.17
N LYS A 218 6.94 11.07 -1.05
CA LYS A 218 7.49 9.73 -1.30
C LYS A 218 9.02 9.74 -1.18
N GLU A 219 9.62 8.56 -1.09
CA GLU A 219 11.09 8.38 -1.03
C GLU A 219 11.80 8.70 -2.32
N ASP A 220 11.12 8.46 -3.44
CA ASP A 220 11.66 8.57 -4.79
C ASP A 220 11.32 9.91 -5.45
N GLU A 221 10.56 10.77 -4.77
CA GLU A 221 10.12 12.09 -5.24
C GLU A 221 9.40 12.00 -6.61
N THR A 222 8.78 10.86 -6.89
CA THR A 222 8.06 10.63 -8.15
C THR A 222 6.58 10.97 -8.03
N VAL A 223 6.06 11.60 -9.08
CA VAL A 223 4.63 11.87 -9.25
C VAL A 223 4.12 11.10 -10.45
N THR A 224 3.01 10.40 -10.25
CA THR A 224 2.35 9.61 -11.30
C THR A 224 1.33 10.48 -11.99
N TYR A 225 1.54 10.76 -13.28
CA TYR A 225 0.53 11.39 -14.14
C TYR A 225 -0.10 10.35 -15.03
N ARG A 226 -1.37 10.57 -15.39
CA ARG A 226 -1.98 9.82 -16.49
C ARG A 226 -1.20 10.15 -17.76
N LYS A 227 -0.79 9.13 -18.51
CA LYS A 227 -0.16 9.29 -19.81
C LYS A 227 -1.15 10.06 -20.66
N ALA A 228 -0.67 11.14 -21.24
CA ALA A 228 -1.54 12.02 -21.96
C ALA A 228 -2.07 11.31 -23.21
N ASP A 229 -3.39 11.09 -23.24
CA ASP A 229 -4.12 11.27 -24.50
C ASP A 229 -3.85 12.72 -24.95
N GLU A 230 -3.98 13.07 -26.24
CA GLU A 230 -3.62 14.36 -26.89
C GLU A 230 -4.15 15.67 -26.24
N THR A 231 -4.76 15.57 -25.07
CA THR A 231 -5.13 16.60 -24.12
C THR A 231 -4.05 17.69 -23.92
N PRO A 232 -4.48 18.95 -23.73
CA PRO A 232 -3.59 20.09 -23.50
C PRO A 232 -2.63 19.92 -22.31
N HIS A 233 -3.00 19.15 -21.29
CA HIS A 233 -2.16 18.90 -20.11
C HIS A 233 -0.95 18.01 -20.42
N GLY A 234 -1.07 17.12 -21.40
CA GLY A 234 0.03 16.28 -21.86
C GLY A 234 1.18 17.05 -22.46
N LYS A 235 0.84 18.08 -23.25
CA LYS A 235 1.84 18.92 -23.91
C LYS A 235 2.71 19.67 -22.90
N GLY A 236 2.14 20.06 -21.75
CA GLY A 236 2.90 20.72 -20.68
C GLY A 236 3.97 19.81 -20.08
N ASN A 237 3.62 18.57 -19.71
CA ASN A 237 4.61 17.62 -19.18
C ASN A 237 5.68 17.27 -20.21
N GLN A 238 5.30 17.10 -21.48
CA GLN A 238 6.28 16.84 -22.54
C GLN A 238 7.26 18.00 -22.71
N GLN A 239 6.79 19.25 -22.68
CA GLN A 239 7.66 20.44 -22.75
C GLN A 239 8.64 20.52 -21.58
N LEU A 240 8.24 20.09 -20.39
CA LEU A 240 9.14 20.04 -19.23
C LEU A 240 10.19 18.92 -19.36
N ILE A 241 9.81 17.79 -19.97
CA ILE A 241 10.72 16.69 -20.29
C ILE A 241 11.72 17.12 -21.36
N ASP A 242 11.24 17.72 -22.45
CA ASP A 242 12.07 18.20 -23.55
C ASP A 242 13.06 19.30 -23.09
N ALA A 243 12.63 20.13 -22.14
CA ALA A 243 13.47 21.16 -21.52
C ALA A 243 14.44 20.61 -20.44
N GLY A 244 14.40 19.30 -20.14
CA GLY A 244 15.29 18.68 -19.15
C GLY A 244 14.98 19.04 -17.70
N LEU A 245 13.84 19.66 -17.41
CA LEU A 245 13.42 20.02 -16.03
C LEU A 245 12.76 18.84 -15.30
N VAL A 246 12.22 17.89 -16.05
CA VAL A 246 11.56 16.70 -15.53
C VAL A 246 12.07 15.49 -16.31
N GLU A 247 12.26 14.35 -15.63
CA GLU A 247 12.65 13.10 -16.27
C GLU A 247 11.59 12.00 -16.04
N VAL A 248 11.52 11.07 -16.99
CA VAL A 248 10.65 9.89 -16.90
C VAL A 248 11.39 8.79 -16.15
N VAL A 249 10.89 8.42 -14.97
CA VAL A 249 11.46 7.34 -14.16
C VAL A 249 10.88 5.98 -14.57
N LYS A 250 9.57 5.93 -14.81
CA LYS A 250 8.88 4.70 -15.18
C LYS A 250 7.69 5.01 -16.07
N GLU A 251 7.62 4.33 -17.21
CA GLU A 251 6.48 4.39 -18.10
C GLU A 251 5.59 3.16 -17.91
N LEU A 252 4.29 3.39 -17.76
CA LEU A 252 3.26 2.37 -17.64
C LEU A 252 2.22 2.59 -18.77
N PRO A 253 1.39 1.59 -19.11
CA PRO A 253 0.47 1.69 -20.25
C PRO A 253 -0.43 2.95 -20.26
N PHE A 254 -0.87 3.40 -19.07
CA PHE A 254 -1.78 4.54 -18.91
C PHE A 254 -1.24 5.66 -18.04
N THR A 255 -0.03 5.53 -17.50
CA THR A 255 0.56 6.49 -16.56
C THR A 255 2.05 6.63 -16.78
N VAL A 256 2.59 7.79 -16.44
CA VAL A 256 4.02 8.07 -16.45
C VAL A 256 4.43 8.56 -15.07
N ASN A 257 5.47 7.96 -14.51
CA ASN A 257 6.10 8.44 -13.29
C ASN A 257 7.21 9.40 -13.67
N LEU A 258 7.08 10.62 -13.18
CA LEU A 258 7.96 11.74 -13.47
C LEU A 258 8.69 12.17 -12.19
N ARG A 259 9.90 12.70 -12.34
CA ARG A 259 10.71 13.25 -11.24
C ARG A 259 11.37 14.56 -11.67
N LEU A 260 11.58 15.49 -10.73
CA LEU A 260 12.38 16.70 -10.99
C LEU A 260 13.85 16.32 -11.23
N THR A 261 14.46 16.88 -12.27
CA THR A 261 15.92 16.84 -12.43
C THR A 261 16.60 17.84 -11.49
N ALA A 262 17.94 17.89 -11.46
CA ALA A 262 18.66 18.92 -10.72
C ALA A 262 18.26 20.34 -11.17
N ASP A 263 18.16 20.54 -12.49
CA ASP A 263 17.71 21.80 -13.09
C ASP A 263 16.23 22.08 -12.80
N GLY A 264 15.40 21.04 -12.79
CA GLY A 264 14.01 21.12 -12.35
C GLY A 264 13.86 21.60 -10.90
N LEU A 265 14.74 21.16 -10.01
CA LEU A 265 14.76 21.61 -8.62
C LEU A 265 15.20 23.08 -8.51
N ILE A 266 16.21 23.49 -9.29
CA ILE A 266 16.60 24.91 -9.37
C ILE A 266 15.44 25.74 -9.89
N ALA A 267 14.77 25.30 -10.97
CA ALA A 267 13.60 25.98 -11.51
C ALA A 267 12.47 26.07 -10.48
N ALA A 268 12.21 25.00 -9.73
CA ALA A 268 11.24 24.99 -8.64
C ALA A 268 11.56 26.05 -7.57
N ARG A 269 12.85 26.20 -7.19
CA ARG A 269 13.30 27.24 -6.24
C ARG A 269 13.06 28.64 -6.80
N LEU A 270 13.37 28.88 -8.08
CA LEU A 270 13.14 30.18 -8.72
C LEU A 270 11.66 30.59 -8.72
N LEU A 271 10.76 29.62 -8.85
CA LEU A 271 9.30 29.84 -8.89
C LEU A 271 8.65 29.95 -7.49
N ARG A 272 9.30 29.44 -6.43
CA ARG A 272 8.68 29.30 -5.09
C ARG A 272 9.46 29.91 -3.93
N ALA A 273 10.61 30.52 -4.17
CA ALA A 273 11.34 31.19 -3.11
C ALA A 273 10.46 32.28 -2.46
N ASP A 274 10.48 32.33 -1.12
CA ASP A 274 9.68 33.26 -0.32
C ASP A 274 10.40 34.60 -0.09
N GLN A 275 11.66 34.71 -0.53
CA GLN A 275 12.50 35.90 -0.37
C GLN A 275 12.17 36.94 -1.44
N GLU A 276 12.63 38.18 -1.23
CA GLU A 276 12.57 39.21 -2.27
C GLU A 276 13.35 38.76 -3.50
N SER A 277 12.73 38.87 -4.68
CA SER A 277 13.36 38.43 -5.93
C SER A 277 14.62 39.26 -6.19
N PRO A 278 15.79 38.64 -6.39
CA PRO A 278 17.01 39.36 -6.71
C PRO A 278 16.89 40.08 -8.07
N GLU A 279 17.66 41.17 -8.24
CA GLU A 279 17.59 42.03 -9.43
C GLU A 279 17.90 41.28 -10.74
N TRP A 280 18.79 40.29 -10.73
CA TRP A 280 19.13 39.49 -11.91
C TRP A 280 17.98 38.61 -12.41
N LEU A 281 16.95 38.36 -11.57
CA LEU A 281 15.72 37.69 -11.97
C LEU A 281 14.64 38.64 -12.54
N ALA A 282 14.92 39.94 -12.62
CA ALA A 282 13.98 40.90 -13.19
C ALA A 282 13.56 40.47 -14.62
N GLY A 283 12.26 40.35 -14.84
CA GLY A 283 11.68 39.95 -16.14
C GLY A 283 11.50 38.45 -16.35
N LEU A 284 11.74 37.61 -15.34
CA LEU A 284 11.31 36.20 -15.40
C LEU A 284 9.78 36.03 -15.33
N PHE A 285 9.08 36.99 -14.71
CA PHE A 285 7.63 37.01 -14.50
C PHE A 285 6.97 38.26 -15.07
#